data_AF-A0A2V5SY61-F1
#
_entry.id   AF-A0A2V5SY61-F1
#
_cell.length_a   1.000
_cell.length_b   1.000
_cell.length_c   1.000
_cell.angle_alpha   90.00
_cell.angle_beta   90.00
_cell.angle_gamma   90.00
#
_symmetry.space_group_name_H-M   'P 1'
#
loop_
_entity.id
_entity.type
_entity.pdbx_description
1 polymer ?
#
loop_
_entity_poly.entity_id
_entity_poly.type
_entity_poly.pdbx_seq_one_letter_code
_entity_poly.pdbx_strand_id
1 'polypeptide(L)'
;MFQNKPKLRLPKVHRRAGESLRRKRETLVDENLPPIVFLPFLFWFIYVIQQIQEVTHAGPAPRLWLCVAIVVTGGAAISFLRLIPVARRLNRGERGEQHVADTLEELRTDGYKPVHDIIGKNFNVDHVLVGPGGVFAIETKFRSGKGEITFQNGEGLFVGGFPEDETASSKRVQMLRL
;
A
#
# COMPACT_ATOMS: atom_id res chain seq x y z
N MET A 1 -31.74 12.85 -27.64
CA MET A 1 -30.56 13.68 -27.29
C MET A 1 -29.53 12.76 -26.64
N PHE A 2 -28.64 12.15 -27.43
CA PHE A 2 -27.59 11.26 -26.91
C PHE A 2 -26.60 12.10 -26.12
N GLN A 3 -26.61 11.97 -24.79
CA GLN A 3 -25.62 12.64 -23.96
C GLN A 3 -24.24 12.09 -24.31
N ASN A 4 -23.42 12.94 -24.92
CA ASN A 4 -22.02 12.70 -25.19
C ASN A 4 -21.31 12.56 -23.83
N LYS A 5 -21.16 11.33 -23.33
CA LYS A 5 -20.35 11.07 -22.14
C LYS A 5 -18.93 11.54 -22.48
N PRO A 6 -18.30 12.41 -21.68
CA PRO A 6 -16.96 12.87 -21.98
C PRO A 6 -16.04 11.65 -22.05
N LYS A 7 -15.32 11.49 -23.17
CA LYS A 7 -14.30 10.44 -23.30
C LYS A 7 -13.35 10.60 -22.12
N LEU A 8 -13.37 9.64 -21.18
CA LEU A 8 -12.44 9.61 -20.07
C LEU A 8 -11.05 9.55 -20.71
N ARG A 9 -10.32 10.67 -20.68
CA ARG A 9 -8.91 10.67 -21.07
C ARG A 9 -8.19 9.90 -19.99
N LEU A 10 -8.01 8.60 -20.20
CA LEU A 10 -7.13 7.81 -19.37
C LEU A 10 -5.75 8.52 -19.40
N PRO A 11 -5.21 8.92 -18.24
CA PRO A 11 -3.93 9.61 -18.20
C PRO A 11 -2.90 8.79 -18.97
N LYS A 12 -2.14 9.47 -19.85
CA LYS A 12 -1.19 8.86 -20.80
C LYS A 12 0.10 8.35 -20.12
N VAL A 13 0.01 7.99 -18.85
CA VAL A 13 1.11 7.43 -18.06
C VAL A 13 0.80 5.96 -17.89
N HIS A 14 1.57 5.09 -18.55
CA HIS A 14 1.55 3.67 -18.23
C HIS A 14 2.10 3.52 -16.81
N ARG A 15 1.20 3.31 -15.86
CA ARG A 15 1.55 3.00 -14.49
C ARG A 15 1.86 1.53 -14.38
N ARG A 16 2.78 1.20 -13.48
CA ARG A 16 3.06 -0.21 -13.17
C ARG A 16 1.98 -0.74 -12.24
N ALA A 17 1.69 -2.04 -12.33
CA ALA A 17 0.88 -2.71 -11.32
C ALA A 17 1.49 -2.51 -9.93
N GLY A 18 0.65 -2.23 -8.93
CA GLY A 18 1.10 -1.95 -7.56
C GLY A 18 1.67 -0.55 -7.32
N GLU A 19 1.71 0.35 -8.31
CA GLU A 19 2.35 1.67 -8.13
C GLU A 19 1.62 2.53 -7.07
N SER A 20 0.30 2.44 -6.98
CA SER A 20 -0.48 3.12 -5.93
C SER A 20 -0.14 2.60 -4.52
N LEU A 21 -0.03 1.28 -4.32
CA LEU A 21 0.39 0.67 -3.05
C LEU A 21 1.84 1.00 -2.70
N ARG A 22 2.72 0.98 -3.70
CA ARG A 22 4.12 1.36 -3.56
C ARG A 22 4.26 2.80 -3.10
N ARG A 23 3.61 3.75 -3.77
CA ARG A 23 3.62 5.16 -3.38
C ARG A 23 3.09 5.34 -1.96
N LYS A 24 2.00 4.67 -1.60
CA LYS A 24 1.45 4.72 -0.23
C LYS A 24 2.45 4.21 0.81
N ARG A 25 3.21 3.15 0.49
CA ARG A 25 4.27 2.65 1.36
C ARG A 25 5.42 3.66 1.47
N GLU A 26 5.88 4.20 0.34
CA GLU A 26 6.96 5.19 0.29
C GLU A 26 6.59 6.43 1.12
N THR A 27 5.41 7.00 0.92
CA THR A 27 4.89 8.13 1.74
C THR A 27 4.83 7.78 3.22
N LEU A 28 4.30 6.60 3.58
CA LEU A 28 4.26 6.19 4.99
C LEU A 28 5.66 6.06 5.61
N VAL A 29 6.63 5.56 4.86
CA VAL A 29 8.01 5.44 5.34
C VAL A 29 8.66 6.82 5.43
N ASP A 30 8.58 7.62 4.38
CA ASP A 30 9.22 8.93 4.29
C ASP A 30 8.67 9.92 5.32
N GLU A 31 7.38 9.85 5.65
CA GLU A 31 6.78 10.73 6.67
C GLU A 31 7.06 10.26 8.10
N ASN A 32 7.10 8.95 8.37
CA ASN A 32 7.17 8.43 9.74
C ASN A 32 8.56 7.99 10.18
N LEU A 33 9.41 7.53 9.25
CA LEU A 33 10.74 7.02 9.58
C LEU A 33 11.70 8.12 10.08
N PRO A 34 11.75 9.33 9.49
CA PRO A 34 12.67 10.36 9.95
C PRO A 34 12.53 10.70 11.45
N PRO A 35 11.35 11.06 12.01
CA PRO A 35 11.25 11.39 13.42
C PRO A 35 11.59 10.19 14.33
N ILE A 36 11.29 8.96 13.91
CA ILE A 36 11.62 7.74 14.66
C ILE A 36 13.14 7.56 14.79
N VAL A 37 13.93 7.94 13.79
CA VAL A 37 15.39 7.79 13.80
C VAL A 37 16.09 9.03 14.36
N PHE A 38 15.70 10.22 13.89
CA PHE A 38 16.39 11.47 14.23
C PHE A 38 16.14 11.92 15.67
N LEU A 39 14.95 11.70 16.24
CA LEU A 39 14.68 12.14 17.61
C LEU A 39 15.53 11.38 18.63
N PRO A 40 15.56 10.02 18.67
CA PRO A 40 16.47 9.32 19.57
C PRO A 40 17.92 9.74 19.37
N PHE A 41 18.38 9.84 18.12
CA PHE A 41 19.74 10.27 17.80
C PHE A 41 20.07 11.65 18.40
N LEU A 42 19.16 12.62 18.24
CA LEU A 42 19.31 13.96 18.81
C LEU A 42 19.41 13.94 20.33
N PHE A 43 18.53 13.22 21.02
CA PHE A 43 18.54 13.17 22.49
C PHE A 43 19.76 12.43 23.04
N TRP A 44 20.21 11.37 22.36
CA TRP A 44 21.46 10.69 22.69
C TRP A 44 22.68 11.60 22.46
N PHE A 45 22.68 12.37 21.38
CA PHE A 45 23.73 13.35 21.11
C PHE A 45 23.79 14.43 22.21
N ILE A 46 22.64 14.99 22.61
CA ILE A 46 22.57 15.97 23.71
C ILE A 46 23.08 15.36 25.02
N TYR A 47 22.69 14.12 25.33
CA TYR A 47 23.16 13.41 26.52
C TYR A 47 24.70 13.26 26.53
N VAL A 48 25.31 12.89 25.41
CA VAL A 48 26.77 12.76 25.29
C VAL A 48 27.48 14.09 25.53
N ILE A 49 26.97 15.20 24.98
CA ILE A 49 27.54 16.54 25.22
C ILE A 49 27.49 16.90 26.71
N GLN A 50 26.37 16.63 27.39
CA GLN A 50 26.26 16.91 28.81
C GLN A 50 27.16 16.02 29.68
N GLN A 51 27.36 14.76 29.30
CA GLN A 51 28.30 13.88 29.98
C GLN A 51 29.73 14.41 29.92
N ILE A 52 30.15 14.93 28.77
CA ILE A 52 31.46 15.59 28.63
C ILE A 52 31.53 16.83 29.53
N GLN A 53 30.48 17.66 29.57
CA GLN A 53 30.43 18.85 30.42
C GLN A 53 30.54 18.52 31.92
N GLU A 54 29.84 17.49 32.39
CA GLU A 54 29.92 17.03 33.78
C GLU A 54 31.34 16.59 34.15
N VAL A 55 32.01 15.83 33.27
CA VAL A 55 33.41 15.40 33.47
C VAL A 55 34.37 16.60 33.49
N THR A 56 34.09 17.64 32.72
CA THR A 56 34.87 18.89 32.72
C THR A 56 34.45 19.90 33.82
N HIS A 57 33.53 19.53 34.71
CA HIS A 57 32.95 20.40 35.75
C HIS A 57 32.35 21.72 35.22
N ALA A 58 31.92 21.73 33.95
CA ALA A 58 31.48 22.93 33.24
C ALA A 58 29.95 23.03 33.07
N GLY A 59 29.15 22.15 33.70
CA GLY A 59 27.70 22.12 33.49
C GLY A 59 26.90 21.31 34.52
N PRO A 60 25.56 21.36 34.43
CA PRO A 60 24.65 20.66 35.33
C PRO A 60 24.64 19.14 35.11
N ALA A 61 24.19 18.38 36.11
CA ALA A 61 24.14 16.92 36.06
C ALA A 61 23.20 16.36 34.94
N PRO A 62 23.61 15.33 34.18
CA PRO A 62 22.97 14.88 32.94
C PRO A 62 21.76 13.94 33.12
N ARG A 63 21.26 13.77 34.35
CA ARG A 63 20.23 12.76 34.68
C ARG A 63 18.90 12.97 33.94
N LEU A 64 18.49 14.22 33.73
CA LEU A 64 17.24 14.55 33.02
C LEU A 64 17.28 14.10 31.56
N TRP A 65 18.39 14.36 30.87
CA TRP A 65 18.53 14.04 29.45
C TRP A 65 18.70 12.55 29.19
N LEU A 66 19.27 11.81 30.15
CA LEU A 66 19.25 10.35 30.12
C LEU A 66 17.82 9.81 30.15
N CYS A 67 17.00 10.28 31.09
CA CYS A 67 15.59 9.87 31.18
C CYS A 67 14.84 10.20 29.89
N VAL A 68 15.03 11.40 29.33
CA VAL A 68 14.37 11.81 28.08
C VAL A 68 14.83 10.94 26.90
N ALA A 69 16.14 10.68 26.77
CA ALA A 69 16.67 9.83 25.72
C ALA A 69 16.09 8.41 25.77
N ILE A 70 15.97 7.82 26.97
CA ILE A 70 15.36 6.51 27.17
C ILE A 70 13.88 6.52 26.77
N VAL A 71 13.10 7.51 27.22
CA VAL A 71 11.67 7.64 26.91
C VAL A 71 11.44 7.80 25.39
N VAL A 72 12.21 8.69 24.75
CA VAL A 72 12.12 8.92 23.31
C VAL A 72 12.52 7.67 22.52
N THR A 73 13.57 6.97 22.95
CA THR A 73 13.99 5.71 22.33
C THR A 73 12.91 4.63 22.45
N GLY A 74 12.29 4.49 23.63
CA GLY A 74 11.18 3.56 23.84
C GLY A 74 9.96 3.87 22.95
N GLY A 75 9.58 5.15 22.88
CA GLY A 75 8.51 5.62 22.00
C GLY A 75 8.80 5.36 20.51
N ALA A 76 10.03 5.67 20.07
CA ALA A 76 10.48 5.39 18.71
C ALA A 76 10.44 3.89 18.38
N ALA A 77 10.89 3.03 19.30
CA ALA A 77 10.85 1.58 19.12
C ALA A 77 9.41 1.07 18.95
N ILE A 78 8.46 1.54 19.78
CA ILE A 78 7.04 1.16 19.66
C ILE A 78 6.46 1.63 18.31
N SER A 79 6.72 2.88 17.92
CA SER A 79 6.25 3.43 16.65
C SER A 79 6.83 2.65 15.45
N PHE A 80 8.11 2.30 15.51
CA PHE A 80 8.77 1.48 14.49
C PHE A 80 8.12 0.10 14.38
N LEU A 81 7.91 -0.59 15.50
CA LEU A 81 7.27 -1.91 15.53
C LEU A 81 5.84 -1.88 14.97
N ARG A 82 5.12 -0.75 15.13
CA ARG A 82 3.77 -0.55 14.56
C ARG A 82 3.78 -0.29 13.05
N LEU A 83 4.85 0.30 12.50
CA LEU A 83 4.98 0.55 11.06
C LEU A 83 5.28 -0.73 10.26
N ILE A 84 6.04 -1.66 10.84
CA ILE A 84 6.43 -2.92 10.20
C ILE A 84 5.24 -3.70 9.59
N PRO A 85 4.16 -4.02 10.34
CA PRO A 85 3.04 -4.79 9.77
C PRO A 85 2.30 -4.03 8.65
N VAL A 86 2.21 -2.71 8.74
CA VAL A 86 1.57 -1.86 7.72
C VAL A 86 2.37 -1.89 6.43
N ALA A 87 3.69 -1.63 6.52
CA ALA A 87 4.58 -1.69 5.35
C ALA A 87 4.61 -3.09 4.72
N ARG A 88 4.62 -4.15 5.55
CA ARG A 88 4.53 -5.55 5.06
C ARG A 88 3.20 -5.83 4.35
N ARG A 89 2.07 -5.33 4.85
CA ARG A 89 0.77 -5.50 4.20
C ARG A 89 0.74 -4.83 2.83
N LEU A 90 1.25 -3.59 2.72
CA LEU A 90 1.33 -2.88 1.45
C LEU A 90 2.25 -3.59 0.46
N ASN A 91 3.41 -4.08 0.92
CA ASN A 91 4.34 -4.84 0.09
C ASN A 91 3.72 -6.16 -0.43
N ARG A 92 2.95 -6.86 0.42
CA ARG A 92 2.23 -8.06 -0.02
C ARG A 92 1.18 -7.75 -1.09
N GLY A 93 0.42 -6.67 -0.92
CA GLY A 93 -0.54 -6.22 -1.94
C GLY A 93 0.14 -5.88 -3.26
N GLU A 94 1.22 -5.10 -3.21
CA GLU A 94 1.99 -4.72 -4.42
C GLU A 94 2.50 -5.95 -5.17
N ARG A 95 3.05 -6.93 -4.46
CA ARG A 95 3.53 -8.19 -5.08
C ARG A 95 2.40 -9.00 -5.70
N GLY A 96 1.23 -9.02 -5.07
CA GLY A 96 0.04 -9.66 -5.62
C GLY A 96 -0.38 -9.01 -6.94
N GLU A 97 -0.49 -7.68 -6.96
CA GLU A 97 -0.81 -6.93 -8.17
C GLU A 97 0.23 -7.13 -9.28
N GLN A 98 1.51 -7.16 -8.95
CA GLN A 98 2.59 -7.44 -9.91
C GLN A 98 2.48 -8.84 -10.49
N HIS A 99 2.27 -9.86 -9.65
CA HIS A 99 2.14 -11.23 -10.11
C HIS A 99 0.93 -11.42 -11.03
N VAL A 100 -0.22 -10.82 -10.68
CA VAL A 100 -1.39 -10.84 -11.57
C VAL A 100 -1.10 -10.11 -12.87
N ALA A 101 -0.44 -8.96 -12.82
CA ALA A 101 -0.07 -8.23 -14.03
C ALA A 101 0.83 -9.04 -14.97
N ASP A 102 1.81 -9.76 -14.43
CA ASP A 102 2.68 -10.64 -15.20
C ASP A 102 1.86 -11.74 -15.91
N THR A 103 0.93 -12.38 -15.21
CA THR A 103 0.03 -13.39 -15.81
C THR A 103 -0.89 -12.79 -16.87
N LEU A 104 -1.38 -11.56 -16.66
CA LEU A 104 -2.22 -10.89 -17.64
C LEU A 104 -1.44 -10.46 -18.88
N GLU A 105 -0.13 -10.18 -18.75
CA GLU A 105 0.77 -9.85 -19.85
C GLU A 105 0.81 -10.99 -20.89
N GLU A 106 0.75 -12.25 -20.45
CA GLU A 106 0.74 -13.45 -21.31
C GLU A 106 -0.44 -13.44 -22.28
N LEU A 107 -1.60 -12.92 -21.87
CA LEU A 107 -2.80 -12.85 -22.71
C LEU A 107 -2.67 -11.88 -23.90
N ARG A 108 -1.56 -11.13 -23.99
CA ARG A 108 -1.25 -10.36 -25.20
C ARG A 108 -1.11 -11.24 -26.44
N THR A 109 -0.66 -12.49 -26.30
CA THR A 109 -0.58 -13.45 -27.42
C THR A 109 -1.95 -13.76 -28.00
N ASP A 110 -3.00 -13.66 -27.18
CA ASP A 110 -4.38 -13.95 -27.54
C ASP A 110 -5.14 -12.69 -27.99
N GLY A 111 -4.41 -11.60 -28.24
CA GLY A 111 -4.97 -10.33 -28.72
C GLY A 111 -5.53 -9.42 -27.62
N TYR A 112 -5.33 -9.75 -26.34
CA TYR A 112 -5.70 -8.86 -25.24
C TYR A 112 -4.64 -7.78 -25.00
N LYS A 113 -5.07 -6.65 -24.43
CA LYS A 113 -4.23 -5.52 -24.05
C LYS A 113 -4.50 -5.17 -22.59
N PRO A 114 -3.69 -5.70 -21.66
CA PRO A 114 -3.68 -5.31 -20.26
C PRO A 114 -3.30 -3.83 -20.07
N VAL A 115 -3.99 -3.18 -19.13
CA VAL A 115 -3.70 -1.84 -18.61
C VAL A 115 -3.79 -1.92 -17.08
N HIS A 116 -2.79 -1.40 -16.36
CA HIS A 116 -2.69 -1.57 -14.91
C HIS A 116 -2.75 -0.22 -14.16
N ASP A 117 -3.15 -0.27 -12.88
CA ASP A 117 -3.21 0.82 -11.90
C ASP A 117 -3.95 2.07 -12.42
N ILE A 118 -5.22 1.90 -12.80
CA ILE A 118 -6.06 2.95 -13.37
C ILE A 118 -6.71 3.77 -12.25
N ILE A 119 -6.16 4.96 -12.02
CA ILE A 119 -6.69 5.91 -11.05
C ILE A 119 -7.69 6.87 -11.71
N GLY A 120 -8.95 6.77 -11.31
CA GLY A 120 -10.02 7.73 -11.57
C GLY A 120 -10.26 8.69 -10.40
N LYS A 121 -11.15 9.66 -10.58
CA LYS A 121 -11.42 10.73 -9.58
C LYS A 121 -11.84 10.17 -8.21
N ASN A 122 -12.67 9.12 -8.20
CA ASN A 122 -13.21 8.50 -6.99
C ASN A 122 -13.03 6.98 -7.01
N PHE A 123 -12.10 6.47 -7.81
CA PHE A 123 -11.92 5.04 -7.96
C PHE A 123 -10.51 4.64 -8.36
N ASN A 124 -10.08 3.48 -7.88
CA ASN A 124 -8.96 2.74 -8.45
C ASN A 124 -9.49 1.46 -9.11
N VAL A 125 -8.87 1.03 -10.20
CA VAL A 125 -9.04 -0.30 -10.78
C VAL A 125 -7.65 -0.88 -10.99
N ASP A 126 -7.38 -2.03 -10.39
CA ASP A 126 -6.03 -2.61 -10.39
C ASP A 126 -5.60 -2.98 -11.82
N HIS A 127 -6.45 -3.68 -12.57
CA HIS A 127 -6.17 -4.04 -13.97
C HIS A 127 -7.42 -3.98 -14.86
N VAL A 128 -7.22 -3.66 -16.14
CA VAL A 128 -8.22 -3.75 -17.19
C VAL A 128 -7.65 -4.49 -18.38
N LEU A 129 -8.36 -5.49 -18.89
CA LEU A 129 -8.05 -6.17 -20.14
C LEU A 129 -9.00 -5.70 -21.24
N VAL A 130 -8.44 -5.34 -22.39
CA VAL A 130 -9.20 -5.00 -23.59
C VAL A 130 -8.81 -5.96 -24.70
N GLY A 131 -9.77 -6.72 -25.23
CA GLY A 131 -9.47 -7.70 -26.28
C GLY A 131 -10.72 -8.21 -27.01
N PRO A 132 -10.59 -9.30 -27.77
CA PRO A 132 -11.67 -9.85 -28.60
C PRO A 132 -12.95 -10.20 -27.82
N GLY A 133 -12.81 -10.60 -26.54
CA GLY A 133 -13.94 -10.91 -25.65
C GLY A 133 -14.60 -9.69 -25.00
N GLY A 134 -14.10 -8.47 -25.24
CA GLY A 134 -14.59 -7.24 -24.64
C GLY A 134 -13.62 -6.61 -23.64
N VAL A 135 -14.18 -5.90 -22.65
CA VAL A 135 -13.43 -5.18 -21.62
C VAL A 135 -13.70 -5.80 -20.25
N PHE A 136 -12.63 -6.19 -19.56
CA PHE A 136 -12.69 -6.85 -18.26
C PHE A 136 -11.95 -6.00 -17.23
N ALA A 137 -12.61 -5.67 -16.12
CA ALA A 137 -11.95 -5.06 -14.95
C ALA A 137 -11.59 -6.17 -13.96
N ILE A 138 -10.35 -6.17 -13.50
CA ILE A 138 -9.81 -7.18 -12.59
C ILE A 138 -9.29 -6.46 -11.35
N GLU A 139 -9.75 -6.92 -10.20
CA GLU A 139 -9.30 -6.48 -8.87
C GLU A 139 -8.43 -7.57 -8.25
N THR A 140 -7.32 -7.19 -7.61
CA THR A 140 -6.36 -8.14 -7.06
C THR A 140 -6.35 -8.09 -5.53
N LYS A 141 -6.70 -9.21 -4.89
CA LYS A 141 -6.57 -9.37 -3.43
C LYS A 141 -5.54 -10.44 -3.09
N PHE A 142 -4.44 -10.02 -2.47
CA PHE A 142 -3.42 -10.94 -1.99
C PHE A 142 -3.66 -11.33 -0.52
N ARG A 143 -3.85 -12.62 -0.26
CA ARG A 143 -4.04 -13.19 1.09
C ARG A 143 -2.94 -14.20 1.39
N SER A 144 -2.54 -14.26 2.66
CA SER A 144 -1.67 -15.32 3.19
C SER A 144 -2.50 -16.34 3.94
N GLY A 145 -2.32 -17.63 3.66
CA GLY A 145 -3.04 -18.71 4.33
C GLY A 145 -3.33 -19.88 3.39
N LYS A 146 -3.96 -20.93 3.93
CA LYS A 146 -4.57 -22.02 3.15
C LYS A 146 -6.08 -21.87 3.27
N GLY A 147 -6.80 -21.97 2.16
CA GLY A 147 -8.24 -21.88 2.12
C GLY A 147 -8.75 -22.10 0.71
N GLU A 148 -9.97 -22.61 0.59
CA GLU A 148 -10.66 -22.71 -0.68
C GLU A 148 -11.26 -21.36 -1.05
N ILE A 149 -11.07 -20.96 -2.31
CA ILE A 149 -11.71 -19.80 -2.90
C ILE A 149 -12.83 -20.34 -3.79
N THR A 150 -14.06 -20.08 -3.41
CA THR A 150 -15.24 -20.56 -4.13
C THR A 150 -16.04 -19.35 -4.61
N PHE A 151 -16.43 -19.35 -5.88
CA PHE A 151 -17.34 -18.34 -6.42
C PHE A 151 -18.72 -18.96 -6.58
N GLN A 152 -19.73 -18.35 -5.96
CA GLN A 152 -21.12 -18.78 -6.08
C GLN A 152 -21.89 -17.73 -6.87
N ASN A 153 -22.44 -18.14 -8.02
CA ASN A 153 -23.19 -17.26 -8.91
C ASN A 153 -24.36 -16.62 -8.16
N GLY A 154 -24.34 -15.29 -8.06
CA GLY A 154 -25.38 -14.50 -7.38
C GLY A 154 -25.14 -14.24 -5.89
N GLU A 155 -24.21 -14.95 -5.24
CA GLU A 155 -23.89 -14.78 -3.82
C GLU A 155 -22.48 -14.20 -3.57
N GLY A 156 -21.60 -14.26 -4.57
CA GLY A 156 -20.29 -13.61 -4.56
C GLY A 156 -19.12 -14.55 -4.28
N LEU A 157 -18.01 -13.97 -3.81
CA LEU A 157 -16.76 -14.67 -3.53
C LEU A 157 -16.76 -15.17 -2.09
N PHE A 158 -16.43 -16.44 -1.86
CA PHE A 158 -16.27 -17.03 -0.54
C PHE A 158 -14.81 -17.41 -0.31
N VAL A 159 -14.30 -17.12 0.88
CA VAL A 159 -12.93 -17.45 1.30
C VAL A 159 -13.02 -18.28 2.57
N GLY A 160 -12.69 -19.57 2.47
CA GLY A 160 -12.78 -20.49 3.62
C GLY A 160 -14.19 -20.65 4.18
N GLY A 161 -15.21 -20.62 3.30
CA GLY A 161 -16.62 -20.78 3.66
C GLY A 161 -17.33 -19.50 4.13
N PHE A 162 -16.63 -18.38 4.25
CA PHE A 162 -17.22 -17.09 4.61
C PHE A 162 -17.36 -16.17 3.39
N PRO A 163 -18.49 -15.46 3.23
CA PRO A 163 -18.66 -14.50 2.16
C PRO A 163 -17.68 -13.34 2.30
N GLU A 164 -17.03 -12.94 1.21
CA GLU A 164 -16.19 -11.75 1.16
C GLU A 164 -17.10 -10.51 1.15
N ASP A 165 -16.92 -9.61 2.12
CA ASP A 165 -17.74 -8.39 2.25
C ASP A 165 -17.93 -7.66 0.91
N GLU A 166 -19.19 -7.51 0.49
CA GLU A 166 -19.63 -6.97 -0.81
C GLU A 166 -19.20 -5.52 -1.08
N THR A 167 -18.67 -4.81 -0.09
CA THR A 167 -18.41 -3.36 -0.18
C THR A 167 -17.35 -2.97 -1.22
N ALA A 168 -16.50 -3.91 -1.65
CA ALA A 168 -15.55 -3.68 -2.75
C ALA A 168 -15.92 -4.40 -4.06
N SER A 169 -16.62 -5.54 -3.99
CA SER A 169 -16.78 -6.44 -5.15
C SER A 169 -18.06 -6.22 -5.97
N SER A 170 -19.13 -5.73 -5.35
CA SER A 170 -20.47 -5.77 -5.96
C SER A 170 -20.82 -4.56 -6.85
N LYS A 171 -20.15 -3.41 -6.71
CA LYS A 171 -20.50 -2.21 -7.50
C LYS A 171 -19.89 -2.11 -8.90
N ARG A 172 -19.03 -3.05 -9.33
CA ARG A 172 -18.21 -2.84 -10.56
C ARG A 172 -18.09 -3.98 -11.54
N VAL A 173 -18.78 -5.10 -11.33
CA VAL A 173 -19.10 -6.00 -12.45
C VAL A 173 -20.29 -5.40 -13.21
N GLN A 174 -20.12 -4.18 -13.75
CA GLN A 174 -20.86 -3.78 -14.91
C GLN A 174 -20.13 -4.41 -16.08
N MET A 175 -20.61 -5.58 -16.49
CA MET A 175 -20.36 -6.11 -17.82
C MET A 175 -20.96 -5.08 -18.79
N LEU A 176 -20.18 -4.04 -19.11
CA LEU A 176 -20.47 -3.10 -20.18
C LEU A 176 -20.28 -3.88 -21.48
N ARG A 177 -21.27 -4.71 -21.81
CA ARG A 177 -21.58 -4.98 -23.22
C ARG A 177 -21.98 -3.63 -23.81
N LEU A 178 -21.06 -3.04 -24.57
CA LEU A 178 -21.39 -1.96 -25.51
C LEU A 178 -22.31 -2.51 -26.60
#